data_AF-A0A3B4FAM4-F1
#
_entry.id   AF-A0A3B4FAM4-F1
#
_cell.length_a   1.000
_cell.length_b   1.000
_cell.length_c   1.000
_cell.angle_alpha   90.00
_cell.angle_beta   90.00
_cell.angle_gamma   90.00
#
_symmetry.space_group_name_H-M   'P 1'
#
loop_
_entity.id
_entity.type
_entity.pdbx_description
1 polymer ?
#
loop_
_entity_poly.entity_id
_entity_poly.type
_entity_poly.pdbx_seq_one_letter_code
_entity_poly.pdbx_strand_id
1 'polypeptide(L)'
;MSKTCRTPALEALIYSHLHKHFPALKPLCCDGCCRLHEAFSAGSQGVLMDLTQVTRVHGFDPVWLVLAVGGITFVLGFAGCVGALRENICLLKFFSGVIGLIFFLELTAAVLVVVFQSQVRAWINEFFLANIKGYRDDIDLQNLIDSVQRMNACCGAQTPQDWNQNVYFSCDENNRSREKCGVPFSCCIQDPADLVMNTQCGYDVRRNQSEWSKHIYTKGCIAALEDWLPRNLYTVAIVFVVISLLQMVGIYLARNLIADIEKVKFSY
;
A
#
# COMPACT_ATOMS: atom_id res chain seq x y z
N MET A 1 -3.08 33.38 -33.19
CA MET A 1 -3.53 32.12 -33.84
C MET A 1 -4.21 31.26 -32.79
N SER A 2 -5.54 31.15 -32.89
CA SER A 2 -6.37 30.30 -32.05
C SER A 2 -5.96 28.84 -32.23
N LYS A 3 -5.58 28.14 -31.15
CA LYS A 3 -5.34 26.70 -31.17
C LYS A 3 -6.63 26.03 -30.68
N THR A 4 -7.41 25.51 -31.61
CA THR A 4 -8.56 24.64 -31.36
C THR A 4 -8.06 23.28 -30.83
N CYS A 5 -8.47 22.93 -29.62
CA CYS A 5 -8.22 21.63 -29.03
C CYS A 5 -9.06 20.58 -29.77
N ARG A 6 -8.41 19.59 -30.40
CA ARG A 6 -9.07 18.54 -31.17
C ARG A 6 -9.23 17.32 -30.25
N THR A 7 -10.39 17.18 -29.63
CA THR A 7 -10.76 16.00 -28.83
C THR A 7 -10.95 14.77 -29.73
N PRO A 8 -10.56 13.56 -29.31
CA PRO A 8 -10.84 12.32 -30.04
C PRO A 8 -12.35 12.09 -30.14
N ALA A 9 -12.82 11.60 -31.29
CA ALA A 9 -14.24 11.51 -31.65
C ALA A 9 -15.12 10.71 -30.68
N LEU A 10 -14.53 9.85 -29.84
CA LEU A 10 -15.25 9.00 -28.89
C LEU A 10 -15.70 9.76 -27.62
N GLU A 11 -14.93 10.75 -27.15
CA GLU A 11 -15.28 11.55 -25.97
C GLU A 11 -16.39 12.57 -26.26
N ALA A 12 -16.45 13.09 -27.50
CA ALA A 12 -17.48 14.02 -27.93
C ALA A 12 -18.89 13.38 -27.94
N LEU A 13 -18.98 12.07 -28.25
CA LEU A 13 -20.24 11.34 -28.23
C LEU A 13 -20.77 11.14 -26.80
N ILE A 14 -19.90 10.79 -25.86
CA ILE A 14 -20.23 10.63 -24.43
C ILE A 14 -20.67 11.96 -23.83
N TYR A 15 -19.97 13.05 -24.17
CA TYR A 15 -20.30 14.40 -23.70
C TYR A 15 -21.64 14.90 -24.26
N SER A 16 -21.94 14.63 -25.54
CA SER A 16 -23.24 14.99 -26.13
C SER A 16 -24.40 14.22 -25.49
N HIS A 17 -24.16 12.99 -25.06
CA HIS A 17 -25.17 12.14 -24.45
C HIS A 17 -25.44 12.50 -22.98
N LEU A 18 -24.41 12.89 -22.22
CA LEU A 18 -24.57 13.38 -20.84
C LEU A 18 -25.18 14.79 -20.76
N HIS A 19 -24.85 15.68 -21.70
CA HIS A 19 -25.37 17.05 -21.73
C HIS A 19 -26.89 17.11 -21.98
N LYS A 20 -27.46 16.08 -22.63
CA LYS A 20 -28.92 15.94 -22.79
C LYS A 20 -29.66 15.70 -21.46
N HIS A 21 -28.99 15.12 -20.45
CA HIS A 21 -29.60 14.78 -19.17
C HIS A 21 -29.28 15.77 -18.04
N PHE A 22 -28.20 16.56 -18.15
CA PHE A 22 -27.77 17.48 -17.09
C PHE A 22 -27.27 18.82 -17.67
N PRO A 23 -28.14 19.82 -17.89
CA PRO A 23 -27.80 21.10 -18.53
C PRO A 23 -26.95 22.06 -17.66
N ALA A 24 -26.42 21.62 -16.52
CA ALA A 24 -25.71 22.48 -15.56
C ALA A 24 -24.17 22.30 -15.53
N LEU A 25 -23.59 21.43 -16.36
CA LEU A 25 -22.14 21.24 -16.39
C LEU A 25 -21.44 22.31 -17.25
N LYS A 26 -21.03 23.43 -16.64
CA LYS A 26 -20.04 24.34 -17.23
C LYS A 26 -18.62 23.83 -16.96
N PRO A 27 -17.72 23.79 -17.96
CA PRO A 27 -16.32 23.46 -17.71
C PRO A 27 -15.60 24.70 -17.16
N LEU A 28 -15.38 24.73 -15.85
CA LEU A 28 -14.45 25.69 -15.22
C LEU A 28 -13.07 25.04 -15.12
N CYS A 29 -12.34 24.98 -16.24
CA CYS A 29 -10.92 24.65 -16.22
C CYS A 29 -10.11 25.94 -16.14
N CYS A 30 -9.50 26.21 -14.99
CA CYS A 30 -8.35 27.11 -14.93
C CYS A 30 -7.21 26.48 -15.75
N ASP A 31 -6.55 27.24 -16.63
CA ASP A 31 -5.47 26.79 -17.53
C ASP A 31 -4.34 25.99 -16.86
N GLY A 32 -4.15 26.13 -15.53
CA GLY A 32 -3.20 25.33 -14.76
C GLY A 32 -3.63 23.89 -14.47
N CYS A 33 -4.95 23.61 -14.38
CA CYS A 33 -5.48 22.29 -14.04
C CYS A 33 -5.44 21.32 -15.24
N CYS A 34 -5.60 21.83 -16.47
CA CYS A 34 -5.40 21.03 -17.69
C CYS A 34 -3.95 20.59 -17.84
N ARG A 35 -2.97 21.47 -17.55
CA ARG A 35 -1.55 21.10 -17.58
C ARG A 35 -1.20 20.07 -16.52
N LEU A 36 -1.85 20.11 -15.34
CA LEU A 36 -1.66 19.09 -14.30
C LEU A 36 -2.29 17.75 -14.71
N HIS A 37 -3.44 17.74 -15.38
CA HIS A 37 -4.07 16.52 -15.90
C HIS A 37 -3.27 15.90 -17.05
N GLU A 38 -2.77 16.73 -17.98
CA GLU A 38 -1.86 16.29 -19.05
C GLU A 38 -0.52 15.81 -18.50
N ALA A 39 0.05 16.48 -17.49
CA ALA A 39 1.28 16.05 -16.80
C ALA A 39 1.06 14.77 -15.98
N PHE A 40 -0.13 14.57 -15.39
CA PHE A 40 -0.48 13.34 -14.68
C PHE A 40 -0.73 12.18 -15.65
N SER A 41 -1.34 12.42 -16.82
CA SER A 41 -1.54 11.38 -17.85
C SER A 41 -0.25 11.01 -18.58
N ALA A 42 0.58 12.00 -18.95
CA ALA A 42 1.89 11.78 -19.56
C ALA A 42 2.90 11.20 -18.56
N GLY A 43 2.80 11.61 -17.28
CA GLY A 43 3.52 11.01 -16.18
C GLY A 43 3.10 9.56 -15.95
N SER A 44 1.80 9.23 -16.02
CA SER A 44 1.33 7.86 -15.81
C SER A 44 1.90 6.85 -16.82
N GLN A 45 2.03 7.22 -18.10
CA GLN A 45 2.57 6.33 -19.13
C GLN A 45 4.11 6.21 -19.08
N GLY A 46 4.81 7.29 -18.72
CA GLY A 46 6.27 7.27 -18.52
C GLY A 46 6.69 6.53 -17.24
N VAL A 47 5.97 6.77 -16.14
CA VAL A 47 6.19 6.12 -14.84
C VAL A 47 5.84 4.64 -14.90
N LEU A 48 4.85 4.20 -15.69
CA LEU A 48 4.51 2.78 -15.83
C LEU A 48 5.61 1.97 -16.53
N MET A 49 6.26 2.55 -17.54
CA MET A 49 7.37 1.91 -18.26
C MET A 49 8.67 1.90 -17.44
N ASP A 50 8.92 2.94 -16.65
CA ASP A 50 10.07 3.01 -15.73
C ASP A 50 9.86 2.11 -14.49
N LEU A 51 8.62 2.04 -13.97
CA LEU A 51 8.22 1.11 -12.91
C LEU A 51 8.45 -0.34 -13.33
N THR A 52 8.15 -0.73 -14.58
CA THR A 52 8.40 -2.10 -15.05
C THR A 52 9.89 -2.45 -15.14
N GLN A 53 10.77 -1.46 -15.23
CA GLN A 53 12.22 -1.65 -15.24
C GLN A 53 12.79 -1.70 -13.81
N VAL A 54 12.25 -0.90 -12.88
CA VAL A 54 12.63 -0.89 -11.46
C VAL A 54 12.05 -2.08 -10.68
N THR A 55 10.81 -2.51 -10.96
CA THR A 55 10.19 -3.69 -10.33
C THR A 55 10.82 -5.02 -10.73
N ARG A 56 11.65 -5.05 -11.77
CA ARG A 56 12.30 -6.28 -12.23
C ARG A 56 13.62 -6.60 -11.52
N VAL A 57 14.17 -5.67 -10.73
CA VAL A 57 15.56 -5.77 -10.23
C VAL A 57 15.71 -5.68 -8.71
N HIS A 58 14.74 -5.15 -7.95
CA HIS A 58 14.81 -5.23 -6.49
C HIS A 58 13.50 -5.76 -5.91
N GLY A 59 13.63 -6.67 -4.93
CA GLY A 59 12.52 -7.05 -4.06
C GLY A 59 11.86 -5.82 -3.43
N PHE A 60 10.71 -6.03 -2.80
CA PHE A 60 10.05 -4.96 -2.07
C PHE A 60 10.98 -4.46 -0.95
N ASP A 61 11.59 -3.29 -1.15
CA ASP A 61 12.33 -2.60 -0.10
C ASP A 61 11.34 -1.68 0.65
N PRO A 62 11.12 -1.93 1.96
CA PRO A 62 10.18 -1.17 2.78
C PRO A 62 10.47 0.34 2.81
N VAL A 63 11.72 0.76 2.61
CA VAL A 63 12.15 2.17 2.66
C VAL A 63 11.50 2.96 1.52
N TRP A 64 11.49 2.43 0.29
CA TRP A 64 10.86 3.12 -0.84
C TRP A 64 9.36 3.32 -0.65
N LEU A 65 8.67 2.34 -0.04
CA LEU A 65 7.25 2.48 0.28
C LEU A 65 7.03 3.61 1.29
N VAL A 66 7.81 3.66 2.37
CA VAL A 66 7.70 4.70 3.39
C VAL A 66 8.01 6.08 2.80
N LEU A 67 9.03 6.19 1.94
CA LEU A 67 9.36 7.44 1.26
C LEU A 67 8.24 7.90 0.32
N ALA A 68 7.64 6.99 -0.47
CA ALA A 68 6.55 7.34 -1.36
C ALA A 68 5.31 7.83 -0.59
N VAL A 69 4.89 7.12 0.45
CA VAL A 69 3.75 7.50 1.30
C VAL A 69 4.03 8.81 2.04
N GLY A 70 5.23 8.98 2.60
CA GLY A 70 5.65 10.21 3.27
C GLY A 70 5.70 11.41 2.33
N GLY A 71 6.17 11.22 1.08
CA GLY A 71 6.20 12.25 0.06
C GLY A 71 4.80 12.72 -0.35
N ILE A 72 3.88 11.78 -0.59
CA ILE A 72 2.48 12.09 -0.93
C ILE A 72 1.80 12.85 0.20
N THR A 73 1.94 12.38 1.45
CA THR A 73 1.32 13.03 2.61
C THR A 73 1.92 14.42 2.85
N PHE A 74 3.22 14.61 2.66
CA PHE A 74 3.87 15.92 2.74
C PHE A 74 3.33 16.90 1.68
N VAL A 75 3.22 16.48 0.42
CA VAL A 75 2.67 17.31 -0.66
C VAL A 75 1.23 17.69 -0.38
N LEU A 76 0.41 16.75 0.11
CA LEU A 76 -0.98 17.03 0.47
C LEU A 76 -1.10 17.98 1.65
N GLY A 77 -0.28 17.79 2.69
CA GLY A 77 -0.22 18.69 3.83
C GLY A 77 0.21 20.11 3.42
N PHE A 78 1.23 20.23 2.58
CA PHE A 78 1.69 21.50 2.04
C PHE A 78 0.60 22.19 1.21
N ALA A 79 -0.02 21.47 0.27
CA ALA A 79 -1.08 22.01 -0.58
C ALA A 79 -2.32 22.43 0.22
N GLY A 80 -2.72 21.63 1.21
CA GLY A 80 -3.85 21.95 2.10
C GLY A 80 -3.57 23.19 2.95
N CYS A 81 -2.44 23.22 3.65
CA CYS A 81 -2.07 24.34 4.53
C CYS A 81 -1.84 25.64 3.75
N VAL A 82 -1.02 25.62 2.70
CA VAL A 82 -0.74 26.81 1.88
C VAL A 82 -1.98 27.24 1.10
N GLY A 83 -2.76 26.28 0.60
CA GLY A 83 -4.02 26.55 -0.09
C GLY A 83 -5.01 27.30 0.79
N ALA A 84 -5.13 26.92 2.06
CA ALA A 84 -5.98 27.63 3.03
C ALA A 84 -5.41 29.00 3.40
N LEU A 85 -4.13 29.09 3.77
CA LEU A 85 -3.51 30.34 4.23
C LEU A 85 -3.41 31.42 3.15
N ARG A 86 -3.20 31.02 1.88
CA ARG A 86 -3.08 31.94 0.75
C ARG A 86 -4.39 32.09 -0.01
N GLU A 87 -5.48 31.50 0.48
CA GLU A 87 -6.78 31.46 -0.20
C GLU A 87 -6.66 31.04 -1.68
N ASN A 88 -5.72 30.12 -1.96
CA ASN A 88 -5.41 29.69 -3.32
C ASN A 88 -6.34 28.54 -3.72
N ILE A 89 -7.40 28.90 -4.45
CA ILE A 89 -8.42 27.97 -4.94
C ILE A 89 -7.83 26.80 -5.73
N CYS A 90 -6.75 27.00 -6.50
CA CYS A 90 -6.15 25.94 -7.30
C CYS A 90 -5.53 24.85 -6.41
N LEU A 91 -4.76 25.24 -5.39
CA LEU A 91 -4.17 24.30 -4.42
C LEU A 91 -5.25 23.58 -3.61
N LEU A 92 -6.31 24.28 -3.25
CA LEU A 92 -7.41 23.71 -2.46
C LEU A 92 -8.27 22.74 -3.29
N LYS A 93 -8.45 23.01 -4.60
CA LYS A 93 -9.06 22.08 -5.57
C LYS A 93 -8.18 20.84 -5.79
N PHE A 94 -6.86 21.01 -5.89
CA PHE A 94 -5.92 19.90 -5.98
C PHE A 94 -5.99 19.01 -4.72
N PHE A 95 -5.87 19.60 -3.53
CA PHE A 95 -5.96 18.91 -2.25
C PHE A 95 -7.25 18.09 -2.11
N SER A 96 -8.41 18.74 -2.32
CA SER A 96 -9.71 18.05 -2.21
C SER A 96 -9.92 16.99 -3.30
N GLY A 97 -9.39 17.20 -4.51
CA GLY A 97 -9.43 16.22 -5.59
C GLY A 97 -8.63 14.96 -5.27
N VAL A 98 -7.40 15.11 -4.77
CA VAL A 98 -6.54 13.96 -4.43
C VAL A 98 -7.08 13.20 -3.23
N ILE A 99 -7.56 13.87 -2.17
CA ILE A 99 -8.22 13.17 -1.06
C ILE A 99 -9.47 12.43 -1.55
N GLY A 100 -10.27 13.03 -2.43
CA GLY A 100 -11.41 12.36 -3.06
C GLY A 100 -11.01 11.10 -3.82
N LEU A 101 -9.92 11.15 -4.59
CA LEU A 101 -9.38 9.98 -5.29
C LEU A 101 -8.94 8.88 -4.31
N ILE A 102 -8.24 9.24 -3.22
CA ILE A 102 -7.81 8.28 -2.19
C ILE A 102 -9.02 7.61 -1.55
N PHE A 103 -10.08 8.36 -1.23
CA PHE A 103 -11.32 7.82 -0.66
C PHE A 103 -11.97 6.78 -1.59
N PHE A 104 -12.04 7.05 -2.90
CA PHE A 104 -12.58 6.07 -3.86
C PHE A 104 -11.70 4.83 -4.00
N LEU A 105 -10.36 4.99 -3.98
CA LEU A 105 -9.43 3.86 -4.00
C LEU A 105 -9.56 3.00 -2.73
N GLU A 106 -9.72 3.63 -1.56
CA GLU A 106 -9.93 2.97 -0.28
C GLU A 106 -11.22 2.13 -0.27
N LEU A 107 -12.34 2.70 -0.72
CA LEU A 107 -13.60 1.98 -0.87
C LEU A 107 -13.49 0.83 -1.89
N THR A 108 -12.84 1.07 -3.02
CA THR A 108 -12.67 0.05 -4.06
C THR A 108 -11.80 -1.11 -3.54
N ALA A 109 -10.70 -0.82 -2.87
CA ALA A 109 -9.83 -1.83 -2.27
C ALA A 109 -10.58 -2.66 -1.22
N ALA A 110 -11.38 -2.02 -0.36
CA ALA A 110 -12.19 -2.73 0.64
C ALA A 110 -13.16 -3.72 -0.02
N VAL A 111 -13.86 -3.31 -1.08
CA VAL A 111 -14.77 -4.19 -1.84
C VAL A 111 -14.00 -5.32 -2.53
N LEU A 112 -12.88 -5.02 -3.18
CA LEU A 112 -12.07 -6.01 -3.90
C LEU A 112 -11.54 -7.11 -2.97
N VAL A 113 -11.08 -6.75 -1.77
CA VAL A 113 -10.59 -7.72 -0.78
C VAL A 113 -11.70 -8.70 -0.37
N VAL A 114 -12.94 -8.23 -0.24
CA VAL A 114 -14.08 -9.07 0.15
C VAL A 114 -14.59 -9.93 -1.02
N VAL A 115 -14.62 -9.39 -2.23
CA VAL A 115 -15.15 -10.11 -3.41
C VAL A 115 -14.15 -11.14 -3.93
N PHE A 116 -12.85 -10.80 -3.95
CA PHE A 116 -11.80 -11.61 -4.58
C PHE A 116 -10.84 -12.22 -3.54
N GLN A 117 -11.38 -12.74 -2.43
CA GLN A 117 -10.58 -13.27 -1.32
C GLN A 117 -9.56 -14.33 -1.75
N SER A 118 -9.94 -15.26 -2.63
CA SER A 118 -9.05 -16.34 -3.07
C SER A 118 -7.89 -15.84 -3.92
N GLN A 119 -8.16 -14.86 -4.80
CA GLN A 119 -7.11 -14.20 -5.59
C GLN A 119 -6.21 -13.39 -4.67
N VAL A 120 -6.76 -12.57 -3.77
CA VAL A 120 -5.97 -11.79 -2.81
C VAL A 120 -5.07 -12.69 -1.98
N ARG A 121 -5.57 -13.86 -1.52
CA ARG A 121 -4.76 -14.85 -0.81
C ARG A 121 -3.59 -15.37 -1.65
N ALA A 122 -3.83 -15.70 -2.92
CA ALA A 122 -2.77 -16.17 -3.82
C ALA A 122 -1.70 -15.09 -4.06
N TRP A 123 -2.12 -13.84 -4.29
CA TRP A 123 -1.24 -12.69 -4.46
C TRP A 123 -0.40 -12.44 -3.21
N ILE A 124 -1.01 -12.48 -2.02
CA ILE A 124 -0.30 -12.36 -0.74
C ILE A 124 0.71 -13.50 -0.59
N ASN A 125 0.35 -14.73 -0.95
CA ASN A 125 1.27 -15.86 -0.88
C ASN A 125 2.48 -15.68 -1.80
N GLU A 126 2.26 -15.33 -3.07
CA GLU A 126 3.36 -15.04 -4.01
C GLU A 126 4.25 -13.91 -3.51
N PHE A 127 3.64 -12.84 -2.98
CA PHE A 127 4.36 -11.73 -2.38
C PHE A 127 5.23 -12.17 -1.19
N PHE A 128 4.68 -12.90 -0.23
CA PHE A 128 5.45 -13.39 0.93
C PHE A 128 6.60 -14.32 0.48
N LEU A 129 6.34 -15.22 -0.47
CA LEU A 129 7.37 -16.14 -0.97
C LEU A 129 8.49 -15.42 -1.71
N ALA A 130 8.16 -14.41 -2.53
CA ALA A 130 9.16 -13.57 -3.19
C ALA A 130 10.04 -12.83 -2.17
N ASN A 131 9.44 -12.31 -1.10
CA ASN A 131 10.17 -11.62 -0.03
C ASN A 131 11.01 -12.58 0.84
N ILE A 132 10.54 -13.82 1.07
CA ILE A 132 11.34 -14.86 1.73
C ILE A 132 12.59 -15.20 0.91
N LYS A 133 12.49 -15.25 -0.43
CA LYS A 133 13.67 -15.46 -1.31
C LYS A 133 14.72 -14.38 -1.09
N GLY A 134 14.29 -13.11 -1.01
CA GLY A 134 15.17 -11.95 -0.81
C GLY A 134 15.50 -11.60 0.65
N TYR A 135 15.12 -12.43 1.63
CA TYR A 135 15.21 -12.10 3.06
C TYR A 135 16.61 -11.66 3.55
N ARG A 136 17.69 -12.15 2.93
CA ARG A 136 19.09 -11.79 3.27
C ARG A 136 19.70 -10.72 2.35
N ASP A 137 18.96 -10.26 1.35
CA ASP A 137 19.47 -9.32 0.35
C ASP A 137 19.41 -7.87 0.86
N ASP A 138 18.49 -7.59 1.79
CA ASP A 138 18.23 -6.26 2.35
C ASP A 138 17.91 -6.33 3.85
N ILE A 139 18.55 -5.48 4.65
CA ILE A 139 18.40 -5.45 6.12
C ILE A 139 17.03 -4.93 6.57
N ASP A 140 16.43 -4.00 5.83
CA ASP A 140 15.12 -3.43 6.14
C ASP A 140 14.02 -4.44 5.80
N LEU A 141 14.17 -5.17 4.70
CA LEU A 141 13.32 -6.33 4.39
C LEU A 141 13.43 -7.40 5.47
N GLN A 142 14.65 -7.71 5.92
CA GLN A 142 14.90 -8.67 6.99
C GLN A 142 14.16 -8.27 8.28
N ASN A 143 14.33 -7.00 8.70
CA ASN A 143 13.69 -6.44 9.88
C ASN A 143 12.16 -6.47 9.76
N LEU A 144 11.60 -6.17 8.59
CA LEU A 144 10.16 -6.21 8.35
C LEU A 144 9.62 -7.65 8.51
N ILE A 145 10.24 -8.62 7.85
CA ILE A 145 9.82 -10.04 7.94
C ILE A 145 9.93 -10.52 9.39
N ASP A 146 11.04 -10.20 10.07
CA ASP A 146 11.26 -10.57 11.47
C ASP A 146 10.23 -9.94 12.41
N SER A 147 9.78 -8.73 12.09
CA SER A 147 8.75 -8.02 12.83
C SER A 147 7.37 -8.66 12.64
N VAL A 148 7.01 -8.98 11.38
CA VAL A 148 5.75 -9.66 11.05
C VAL A 148 5.65 -11.03 11.71
N GLN A 149 6.73 -11.81 11.67
CA GLN A 149 6.77 -13.15 12.26
C GLN A 149 6.63 -13.12 13.78
N ARG A 150 7.34 -12.20 14.45
CA ARG A 150 7.25 -12.03 15.91
C ARG A 150 5.88 -11.51 16.35
N MET A 151 5.36 -10.46 15.71
CA MET A 151 4.09 -9.85 16.10
C MET A 151 2.90 -10.80 15.93
N ASN A 152 2.96 -11.67 14.91
CA ASN A 152 1.85 -12.58 14.60
C ASN A 152 2.11 -14.03 15.05
N ALA A 153 3.21 -14.29 15.77
CA ALA A 153 3.60 -15.62 16.25
C ALA A 153 3.50 -16.67 15.13
N CYS A 154 4.13 -16.38 13.99
CA CYS A 154 4.05 -17.17 12.77
C CYS A 154 5.42 -17.39 12.13
N CYS A 155 5.53 -18.38 11.24
CA CYS A 155 6.76 -18.68 10.52
C CYS A 155 6.50 -19.10 9.07
N GLY A 156 7.20 -18.44 8.14
CA GLY A 156 6.99 -18.62 6.70
C GLY A 156 5.67 -18.02 6.21
N ALA A 157 5.34 -18.26 4.95
CA ALA A 157 4.11 -17.74 4.34
C ALA A 157 2.90 -18.60 4.75
N GLN A 158 2.96 -19.88 4.42
CA GLN A 158 2.01 -20.92 4.77
C GLN A 158 2.58 -21.88 5.82
N THR A 159 3.88 -22.19 5.73
CA THR A 159 4.55 -23.12 6.65
C THR A 159 6.03 -22.78 6.85
N PRO A 160 6.69 -23.30 7.90
CA PRO A 160 8.14 -23.19 8.05
C PRO A 160 8.95 -23.80 6.88
N GLN A 161 8.34 -24.64 6.05
CA GLN A 161 9.03 -25.19 4.87
C GLN A 161 9.26 -24.16 3.77
N ASP A 162 8.53 -23.04 3.76
CA ASP A 162 8.68 -21.99 2.75
C ASP A 162 10.09 -21.40 2.72
N TRP A 163 10.82 -21.50 3.84
CA TRP A 163 12.23 -21.16 3.93
C TRP A 163 13.15 -21.99 3.03
N ASN A 164 12.65 -23.07 2.40
CA ASN A 164 13.37 -23.76 1.34
C ASN A 164 13.54 -22.92 0.06
N GLN A 165 12.73 -21.88 -0.12
CA GLN A 165 12.86 -20.97 -1.25
C GLN A 165 14.03 -19.98 -1.08
N ASN A 166 14.54 -19.81 0.14
CA ASN A 166 15.69 -18.94 0.40
C ASN A 166 17.02 -19.71 0.27
N VAL A 167 18.00 -19.10 -0.40
CA VAL A 167 19.32 -19.71 -0.66
C VAL A 167 20.10 -20.05 0.62
N TYR A 168 19.92 -19.29 1.71
CA TYR A 168 20.63 -19.51 2.97
C TYR A 168 19.96 -20.57 3.86
N PHE A 169 18.63 -20.70 3.79
CA PHE A 169 17.90 -21.61 4.66
C PHE A 169 17.57 -22.96 4.01
N SER A 170 17.63 -23.06 2.68
CA SER A 170 17.29 -24.27 1.92
C SER A 170 17.95 -25.54 2.47
N CYS A 171 17.15 -26.60 2.59
CA CYS A 171 17.59 -27.93 3.03
C CYS A 171 18.36 -28.73 1.98
N ASP A 172 18.72 -28.14 0.83
CA ASP A 172 19.53 -28.80 -0.18
C ASP A 172 20.86 -29.30 0.41
N GLU A 173 21.25 -30.52 0.05
CA GLU A 173 22.52 -31.12 0.47
C GLU A 173 23.72 -30.28 0.03
N ASN A 174 23.61 -29.64 -1.14
CA ASN A 174 24.64 -28.78 -1.71
C ASN A 174 24.70 -27.40 -1.04
N ASN A 175 23.73 -27.05 -0.20
CA ASN A 175 23.74 -25.79 0.51
C ASN A 175 24.83 -25.79 1.60
N ARG A 176 25.80 -24.89 1.43
CA ARG A 176 26.93 -24.69 2.36
C ARG A 176 26.62 -23.69 3.48
N SER A 177 25.44 -23.08 3.46
CA SER A 177 25.02 -22.14 4.50
C SER A 177 24.97 -22.82 5.86
N ARG A 178 25.45 -22.10 6.89
CA ARG A 178 25.33 -22.54 8.28
C ARG A 178 23.87 -22.59 8.74
N GLU A 179 22.99 -21.82 8.09
CA GLU A 179 21.56 -21.71 8.40
C GLU A 179 20.71 -22.72 7.61
N LYS A 180 21.33 -23.65 6.87
CA LYS A 180 20.59 -24.66 6.10
C LYS A 180 19.68 -25.48 7.01
N CYS A 181 18.52 -25.85 6.50
CA CYS A 181 17.49 -26.50 7.30
C CYS A 181 17.10 -25.76 8.58
N GLY A 182 17.37 -24.46 8.65
CA GLY A 182 16.91 -23.60 9.72
C GLY A 182 15.75 -22.71 9.31
N VAL A 183 15.34 -21.87 10.25
CA VAL A 183 14.46 -20.72 10.05
C VAL A 183 15.09 -19.51 10.75
N PRO A 184 14.70 -18.26 10.43
CA PRO A 184 15.17 -17.12 11.19
C PRO A 184 14.77 -17.16 12.66
N PHE A 185 15.53 -16.47 13.50
CA PHE A 185 15.27 -16.37 14.92
C PHE A 185 13.89 -15.77 15.26
N SER A 186 13.32 -14.97 14.36
CA SER A 186 11.98 -14.38 14.50
C SER A 186 10.84 -15.40 14.46
N CYS A 187 11.09 -16.61 13.92
CA CYS A 187 10.17 -17.74 13.99
C CYS A 187 10.19 -18.45 15.35
N CYS A 188 11.10 -18.12 16.25
CA CYS A 188 11.27 -18.87 17.48
C CYS A 188 10.29 -18.47 18.57
N ILE A 189 9.87 -19.47 19.34
CA ILE A 189 9.04 -19.28 20.52
C ILE A 189 9.93 -18.72 21.63
N GLN A 190 9.50 -17.61 22.25
CA GLN A 190 10.21 -17.06 23.41
C GLN A 190 9.85 -17.91 24.64
N ASP A 191 10.84 -18.43 25.36
CA ASP A 191 10.60 -19.03 26.68
C ASP A 191 10.44 -17.90 27.72
N PRO A 192 9.33 -17.85 28.48
CA PRO A 192 9.15 -16.86 29.55
C PRO A 192 10.24 -16.87 30.62
N ALA A 193 10.96 -18.00 30.78
CA ALA A 193 12.06 -18.13 31.74
C ALA A 193 13.38 -17.51 31.23
N ASP A 194 13.52 -17.31 29.92
CA ASP A 194 14.73 -16.77 29.31
C ASP A 194 14.71 -15.24 29.31
N LEU A 195 15.68 -14.63 29.98
CA LEU A 195 15.88 -13.17 29.99
C LEU A 195 16.41 -12.63 28.65
N VAL A 196 16.96 -13.50 27.80
CA VAL A 196 17.57 -13.15 26.51
C VAL A 196 17.08 -14.11 25.45
N MET A 197 16.66 -13.57 24.30
CA MET A 197 16.21 -14.38 23.18
C MET A 197 17.33 -15.25 22.63
N ASN A 198 17.10 -16.57 22.61
CA ASN A 198 17.99 -17.52 21.98
C ASN A 198 17.97 -17.32 20.46
N THR A 199 18.97 -16.65 19.89
CA THR A 199 19.08 -16.45 18.45
C THR A 199 19.48 -17.71 17.68
N GLN A 200 19.86 -18.79 18.40
CA GLN A 200 20.28 -20.06 17.82
C GLN A 200 19.15 -21.10 17.71
N CYS A 201 17.97 -20.82 18.26
CA CYS A 201 16.79 -21.69 18.22
C CYS A 201 16.39 -22.18 16.82
N GLY A 202 16.64 -21.37 15.79
CA GLY A 202 16.22 -21.64 14.42
C GLY A 202 17.18 -22.54 13.64
N TYR A 203 18.39 -22.84 14.14
CA TYR A 203 19.37 -23.64 13.41
C TYR A 203 19.00 -25.12 13.40
N ASP A 204 19.10 -25.76 12.23
CA ASP A 204 18.86 -27.19 12.00
C ASP A 204 17.47 -27.73 12.44
N VAL A 205 16.57 -26.87 12.92
CA VAL A 205 15.26 -27.25 13.47
C VAL A 205 14.38 -27.98 12.45
N ARG A 206 14.54 -27.68 11.15
CA ARG A 206 13.76 -28.32 10.08
C ARG A 206 14.23 -29.72 9.72
N ARG A 207 15.32 -30.22 10.31
CA ARG A 207 15.74 -31.63 10.18
C ARG A 207 14.84 -32.58 10.96
N ASN A 208 14.25 -32.13 12.06
CA ASN A 208 13.40 -32.94 12.92
C ASN A 208 12.04 -32.30 13.15
N GLN A 209 11.06 -32.68 12.32
CA GLN A 209 9.70 -32.11 12.36
C GLN A 209 8.97 -32.34 13.69
N SER A 210 9.32 -33.41 14.42
CA SER A 210 8.69 -33.75 15.70
C SER A 210 8.94 -32.72 16.81
N GLU A 211 9.97 -31.89 16.67
CA GLU A 211 10.39 -30.92 17.68
C GLU A 211 9.99 -29.49 17.37
N TRP A 212 9.35 -29.23 16.22
CA TRP A 212 9.03 -27.87 15.78
C TRP A 212 8.16 -27.13 16.78
N SER A 213 7.08 -27.75 17.23
CA SER A 213 6.12 -27.13 18.14
C SER A 213 6.70 -26.74 19.50
N LYS A 214 7.91 -27.21 19.84
CA LYS A 214 8.61 -26.85 21.08
C LYS A 214 9.51 -25.62 20.92
N HIS A 215 9.99 -25.34 19.71
CA HIS A 215 11.05 -24.35 19.47
C HIS A 215 10.64 -23.21 18.53
N ILE A 216 9.73 -23.46 17.59
CA ILE A 216 9.34 -22.50 16.54
C ILE A 216 7.83 -22.46 16.34
N TYR A 217 7.35 -21.32 15.87
CA TYR A 217 5.98 -21.19 15.37
C TYR A 217 5.81 -22.05 14.12
N THR A 218 4.83 -22.95 14.13
CA THR A 218 4.53 -23.84 12.98
C THR A 218 3.47 -23.28 12.05
N LYS A 219 2.75 -22.26 12.50
CA LYS A 219 1.68 -21.60 11.76
C LYS A 219 2.26 -20.61 10.75
N GLY A 220 1.86 -20.69 9.48
CA GLY A 220 2.21 -19.69 8.47
C GLY A 220 1.58 -18.33 8.74
N CYS A 221 2.25 -17.27 8.31
CA CYS A 221 1.78 -15.90 8.55
C CYS A 221 0.48 -15.55 7.80
N ILE A 222 0.20 -16.19 6.67
CA ILE A 222 -1.07 -16.00 5.95
C ILE A 222 -2.22 -16.58 6.76
N ALA A 223 -2.06 -17.80 7.28
CA ALA A 223 -3.05 -18.41 8.18
C ALA A 223 -3.16 -17.64 9.51
N ALA A 224 -2.06 -17.06 10.00
CA ALA A 224 -2.09 -16.19 11.17
C ALA A 224 -2.95 -14.94 10.92
N LEU A 225 -2.80 -14.31 9.76
CA LEU A 225 -3.60 -13.17 9.31
C LEU A 225 -5.08 -13.53 9.13
N GLU A 226 -5.38 -14.66 8.48
CA GLU A 226 -6.75 -15.17 8.27
C GLU A 226 -7.49 -15.39 9.60
N ASP A 227 -6.77 -15.85 10.62
CA ASP A 227 -7.31 -16.03 11.96
C ASP A 227 -7.42 -14.72 12.75
N TRP A 228 -6.47 -13.81 12.55
CA TRP A 228 -6.42 -12.52 13.23
C TRP A 228 -7.54 -11.58 12.77
N LEU A 229 -7.83 -11.56 11.46
CA LEU A 229 -8.78 -10.64 10.84
C LEU A 229 -10.21 -10.76 11.42
N PRO A 230 -10.87 -11.93 11.50
CA PRO A 230 -12.21 -12.03 12.06
C PRO A 230 -12.25 -11.71 13.56
N ARG A 231 -11.19 -12.03 14.31
CA ARG A 231 -11.09 -11.70 15.74
C ARG A 231 -10.97 -10.20 16.00
N ASN A 232 -10.33 -9.47 15.09
CA ASN A 232 -10.09 -8.03 15.21
C ASN A 232 -10.91 -7.21 14.20
N LEU A 233 -11.93 -7.82 13.59
CA LEU A 233 -12.71 -7.20 12.52
C LEU A 233 -13.32 -5.86 12.96
N TYR A 234 -13.80 -5.80 14.20
CA TYR A 234 -14.36 -4.57 14.77
C TYR A 234 -13.32 -3.45 14.85
N THR A 235 -12.10 -3.75 15.30
CA THR A 235 -11.00 -2.79 15.35
C THR A 235 -10.64 -2.29 13.95
N VAL A 236 -10.49 -3.20 12.98
CA VAL A 236 -10.18 -2.85 11.59
C VAL A 236 -11.30 -1.98 10.98
N ALA A 237 -12.57 -2.35 11.21
CA ALA A 237 -13.72 -1.59 10.73
C ALA A 237 -13.78 -0.19 11.33
N ILE A 238 -13.52 -0.03 12.64
CA ILE A 238 -13.46 1.31 13.27
C ILE A 238 -12.38 2.17 12.62
N VAL A 239 -11.17 1.64 12.46
CA VAL A 239 -10.06 2.39 11.85
C VAL A 239 -10.44 2.84 10.44
N PHE A 240 -11.01 1.95 9.63
CA PHE A 240 -11.50 2.27 8.29
C PHE A 240 -12.55 3.39 8.30
N VAL A 241 -13.55 3.29 9.16
CA VAL A 241 -14.61 4.31 9.29
C VAL A 241 -14.03 5.65 9.73
N VAL A 242 -13.12 5.67 10.70
CA VAL A 242 -12.48 6.91 11.18
C VAL A 242 -11.68 7.57 10.06
N ILE A 243 -10.88 6.80 9.31
CA ILE A 243 -10.11 7.32 8.17
C ILE A 243 -11.04 7.91 7.11
N SER A 244 -12.08 7.16 6.72
CA SER A 244 -13.10 7.60 5.77
C SER A 244 -13.81 8.89 6.21
N LEU A 245 -14.16 9.02 7.49
CA LEU A 245 -14.78 10.23 8.05
C LEU A 245 -13.83 11.43 8.01
N LEU A 246 -12.57 11.25 8.39
CA LEU A 246 -11.56 12.32 8.35
C LEU A 246 -11.34 12.84 6.92
N GLN A 247 -11.29 11.94 5.93
CA GLN A 247 -11.20 12.33 4.52
C GLN A 247 -12.44 13.11 4.08
N MET A 248 -13.64 12.67 4.44
CA MET A 248 -14.89 13.37 4.10
C MET A 248 -14.96 14.76 4.72
N VAL A 249 -14.55 14.91 5.98
CA VAL A 249 -14.45 16.22 6.65
C VAL A 249 -13.43 17.11 5.94
N GLY A 250 -12.25 16.59 5.59
CA GLY A 250 -11.23 17.34 4.86
C GLY A 250 -11.72 17.86 3.50
N ILE A 251 -12.45 17.02 2.74
CA ILE A 251 -13.09 17.42 1.49
C ILE A 251 -14.14 18.50 1.73
N TYR A 252 -15.03 18.29 2.71
CA TYR A 252 -16.11 19.24 3.04
C TYR A 252 -15.56 20.63 3.39
N LEU A 253 -14.57 20.68 4.29
CA LEU A 253 -13.94 21.94 4.70
C LEU A 253 -13.24 22.63 3.53
N ALA A 254 -12.49 21.89 2.71
CA ALA A 254 -11.84 22.46 1.54
C ALA A 254 -12.85 23.03 0.54
N ARG A 255 -13.96 22.33 0.28
CA ARG A 255 -15.02 22.80 -0.64
C ARG A 255 -15.73 24.03 -0.12
N ASN A 256 -16.07 24.08 1.16
CA ASN A 256 -16.69 25.25 1.77
C ASN A 256 -15.77 26.47 1.66
N LEU A 257 -14.49 26.31 2.01
CA LEU A 257 -13.52 27.40 1.91
C LEU A 257 -13.35 27.89 0.46
N ILE A 258 -13.34 26.99 -0.53
CA ILE A 258 -13.34 27.40 -1.94
C ILE A 258 -14.57 28.27 -2.27
N ALA A 259 -15.76 27.85 -1.85
CA ALA A 259 -17.00 28.56 -2.12
C ALA A 259 -17.02 29.95 -1.47
N ASP A 260 -16.50 30.07 -0.24
CA ASP A 260 -16.39 31.33 0.47
C ASP A 260 -15.42 32.30 -0.23
N ILE A 261 -14.25 31.82 -0.66
CA ILE A 261 -13.27 32.63 -1.41
C ILE A 261 -13.88 33.10 -2.75
N GLU A 262 -14.55 32.19 -3.49
CA GLU A 262 -15.21 32.54 -4.75
C GLU A 262 -16.29 33.62 -4.52
N LYS A 263 -17.10 33.50 -3.45
CA LYS A 263 -18.12 34.48 -3.10
C LYS A 263 -17.55 35.87 -2.77
N VAL A 264 -16.46 35.95 -2.00
CA VAL A 264 -15.81 37.23 -1.69
C VAL A 264 -15.26 37.87 -2.96
N LYS A 265 -14.66 37.09 -3.85
CA LYS A 265 -14.11 37.59 -5.11
C LYS A 265 -15.16 38.14 -6.08
N PHE A 266 -16.39 37.61 -6.07
CA PHE A 266 -17.49 38.13 -6.89
C PHE A 266 -18.20 39.35 -6.29
N SER A 267 -17.99 39.63 -4.99
CA SER A 267 -18.59 40.80 -4.32
C SER A 267 -17.82 42.10 -4.57
N TYR A 268 -16.68 42.06 -5.26
CA TYR A 268 -15.82 43.19 -5.60
C TYR A 268 -15.72 43.33 -7.12
#